data_AF-A0AAW8T3M0-F1
#
_entry.id   AF-A0AAW8T3M0-F1
#
_cell.length_a   1.000
_cell.length_b   1.000
_cell.length_c   1.000
_cell.angle_alpha   90.00
_cell.angle_beta   90.00
_cell.angle_gamma   90.00
#
_symmetry.space_group_name_H-M   'P 1'
#
loop_
_entity.id
_entity.type
_entity.pdbx_description
1 polymer ?
#
loop_
_entity_poly.entity_id
_entity_poly.type
_entity_poly.pdbx_seq_one_letter_code
_entity_poly.pdbx_strand_id
1 'polypeptide(L)'
;MSVAIPLMRDMKRLSFTNRHVLLDKGYDAKAIYEEAHALGFEPIIPLKRTAKNAGEWTKDFAPTCFIEEGYKYDSFDFRYGALKFTNPKERCNTCPLQKEGICQKVIKIKQHIDPRKFNHPARGTRVWKKLYNKRGAVERVNGNLKETMKLNDTTHYKAELVETELLLIQLGYNTKRYAVQRLTSQKSRKATAV
;
A
#
# COMPACT_ATOMS: atom_id res chain seq x y z
N MET A 1 -6.53 -8.82 -18.96
CA MET A 1 -6.50 -9.45 -17.62
C MET A 1 -5.49 -8.68 -16.75
N SER A 2 -5.82 -8.35 -15.50
CA SER A 2 -4.85 -7.70 -14.60
C SER A 2 -3.84 -8.73 -14.09
N VAL A 3 -2.55 -8.43 -14.21
CA VAL A 3 -1.45 -9.32 -13.77
C VAL A 3 -1.26 -9.34 -12.25
N ALA A 4 -1.94 -8.45 -11.50
CA ALA A 4 -1.76 -8.31 -10.07
C ALA A 4 -2.21 -9.55 -9.27
N ILE A 5 -3.37 -10.12 -9.59
CA ILE A 5 -3.93 -11.28 -8.86
C ILE A 5 -3.03 -12.52 -9.01
N PRO A 6 -2.65 -12.94 -10.24
CA PRO A 6 -1.71 -14.05 -10.41
C PRO A 6 -0.41 -13.85 -9.61
N LEU A 7 0.18 -12.66 -9.68
CA LEU A 7 1.42 -12.35 -8.96
C LEU A 7 1.27 -12.46 -7.43
N MET A 8 0.16 -11.96 -6.86
CA MET A 8 -0.08 -12.08 -5.43
C MET A 8 -0.26 -13.55 -5.00
N ARG A 9 -0.92 -14.37 -5.82
CA ARG A 9 -1.04 -15.82 -5.57
C ARG A 9 0.32 -16.50 -5.56
N ASP A 10 1.20 -16.15 -6.49
CA ASP A 10 2.57 -16.68 -6.52
C ASP A 10 3.40 -16.22 -5.32
N MET A 11 3.27 -14.95 -4.90
CA MET A 11 3.88 -14.47 -3.67
C MET A 11 3.43 -15.26 -2.45
N LYS A 12 2.13 -15.61 -2.37
CA LYS A 12 1.62 -16.45 -1.29
C LYS A 12 2.22 -17.86 -1.33
N ARG A 13 2.36 -18.45 -2.52
CA ARG A 13 3.02 -19.77 -2.72
C ARG A 13 4.48 -19.74 -2.26
N LEU A 14 5.18 -18.63 -2.49
CA LEU A 14 6.54 -18.39 -2.01
C LEU A 14 6.60 -18.02 -0.51
N SER A 15 5.52 -18.23 0.24
CA SER A 15 5.42 -17.99 1.69
C SER A 15 5.65 -16.53 2.13
N PHE A 16 5.45 -15.56 1.24
CA PHE A 16 5.37 -14.16 1.66
C PHE A 16 4.05 -13.95 2.42
N THR A 17 4.15 -13.48 3.66
CA THR A 17 2.98 -13.18 4.52
C THR A 17 3.09 -11.81 5.15
N ASN A 18 1.95 -11.21 5.53
CA ASN A 18 1.85 -9.94 6.25
C ASN A 18 2.61 -8.79 5.57
N ARG A 19 2.53 -8.73 4.23
CA ARG A 19 3.18 -7.68 3.42
C ARG A 19 2.15 -6.67 2.93
N HIS A 20 2.61 -5.44 2.79
CA HIS A 20 1.89 -4.42 2.07
C HIS A 20 2.15 -4.59 0.56
N VAL A 21 1.10 -4.63 -0.24
CA VAL A 21 1.18 -4.71 -1.71
C VAL A 21 0.92 -3.32 -2.26
N LEU A 22 1.96 -2.68 -2.80
CA LEU A 22 1.90 -1.32 -3.31
C LEU A 22 1.60 -1.36 -4.80
N LEU A 23 0.46 -0.81 -5.23
CA LEU A 23 0.07 -0.79 -6.64
C LEU A 23 -0.33 0.61 -7.08
N ASP A 24 -0.17 0.85 -8.37
CA ASP A 24 -0.58 2.12 -8.98
C ASP A 24 -2.10 2.27 -9.04
N LYS A 25 -2.52 3.52 -9.21
CA LYS A 25 -3.92 3.94 -9.36
C LYS A 25 -4.70 3.17 -10.45
N GLY A 26 -4.01 2.60 -11.44
CA GLY A 26 -4.61 1.74 -12.47
C GLY A 26 -5.19 0.42 -11.93
N TYR A 27 -4.72 -0.03 -10.77
CA TYR A 27 -5.15 -1.26 -10.10
C TYR A 27 -6.27 -1.04 -9.06
N ASP A 28 -6.91 0.13 -9.05
CA ASP A 28 -8.06 0.41 -8.18
C ASP A 28 -9.32 -0.34 -8.64
N ALA A 29 -9.35 -1.65 -8.37
CA ALA A 29 -10.47 -2.54 -8.63
C ALA A 29 -10.77 -3.37 -7.38
N LYS A 30 -12.03 -3.43 -6.96
CA LYS A 30 -12.47 -4.08 -5.71
C LYS A 30 -11.93 -5.51 -5.55
N ALA A 31 -11.98 -6.30 -6.63
CA ALA A 31 -11.49 -7.68 -6.66
C ALA A 31 -10.00 -7.81 -6.29
N ILE A 32 -9.16 -6.82 -6.62
CA ILE A 32 -7.74 -6.83 -6.26
C ILE A 32 -7.56 -6.67 -4.75
N TYR A 33 -8.36 -5.80 -4.12
CA TYR A 33 -8.33 -5.62 -2.67
C TYR A 33 -8.82 -6.88 -1.94
N GLU A 34 -9.94 -7.44 -2.39
CA GLU A 34 -10.54 -8.64 -1.79
C GLU A 34 -9.57 -9.83 -1.87
N GLU A 35 -8.96 -10.06 -3.04
CA GLU A 35 -7.96 -11.11 -3.21
C GLU A 35 -6.71 -10.86 -2.34
N ALA A 36 -6.20 -9.63 -2.29
CA ALA A 36 -5.05 -9.30 -1.45
C ALA A 36 -5.33 -9.65 0.02
N HIS A 37 -6.49 -9.26 0.55
CA HIS A 37 -6.90 -9.59 1.91
C HIS A 37 -7.07 -11.10 2.12
N ALA A 38 -7.69 -11.81 1.18
CA ALA A 38 -7.84 -13.27 1.25
C ALA A 38 -6.47 -13.99 1.33
N LEU A 39 -5.45 -13.44 0.68
CA LEU A 39 -4.08 -13.96 0.73
C LEU A 39 -3.30 -13.52 1.99
N GLY A 40 -3.85 -12.62 2.80
CA GLY A 40 -3.21 -12.06 3.99
C GLY A 40 -2.25 -10.91 3.70
N PHE A 41 -2.48 -10.19 2.60
CA PHE A 41 -1.77 -8.97 2.23
C PHE A 41 -2.60 -7.73 2.50
N GLU A 42 -1.90 -6.60 2.64
CA GLU A 42 -2.50 -5.30 2.83
C GLU A 42 -2.28 -4.40 1.59
N PRO A 43 -3.29 -4.18 0.76
CA PRO A 43 -3.16 -3.39 -0.47
C PRO A 43 -3.03 -1.90 -0.17
N ILE A 44 -2.05 -1.23 -0.77
CA ILE A 44 -1.88 0.23 -0.74
C ILE A 44 -2.01 0.74 -2.17
N ILE A 45 -3.22 1.14 -2.54
CA ILE A 45 -3.55 1.54 -3.91
C ILE A 45 -4.28 2.90 -3.88
N PRO A 46 -3.83 3.91 -4.63
CA PRO A 46 -4.55 5.17 -4.78
C PRO A 46 -5.87 4.95 -5.51
N LEU A 47 -6.89 5.73 -5.16
CA LEU A 47 -8.18 5.66 -5.84
C LEU A 47 -8.09 6.27 -7.25
N LYS A 48 -8.67 5.56 -8.23
CA LYS A 48 -8.81 5.99 -9.62
C LYS A 48 -9.77 7.16 -9.74
N ARG A 49 -10.94 7.01 -9.14
CA ARG A 49 -12.00 8.02 -9.07
C ARG A 49 -12.54 8.06 -7.64
N THR A 50 -12.75 9.27 -7.14
CA THR A 50 -13.42 9.50 -5.87
C THR A 50 -14.85 9.91 -6.17
N ALA A 51 -15.83 9.16 -5.65
CA ALA A 51 -17.22 9.57 -5.75
C ALA A 51 -17.44 10.86 -4.95
N LYS A 52 -18.35 11.73 -5.42
CA LYS A 52 -18.81 12.85 -4.60
C LYS A 52 -19.49 12.28 -3.37
N ASN A 53 -19.17 12.86 -2.22
CA ASN A 53 -19.75 12.47 -0.94
C ASN A 53 -20.66 13.58 -0.44
N ALA A 54 -21.80 13.21 0.15
CA ALA A 54 -22.78 14.12 0.74
C ALA A 54 -22.40 14.52 2.19
N GLY A 55 -21.11 14.66 2.49
CA GLY A 55 -20.62 15.07 3.81
C GLY A 55 -20.40 13.93 4.83
N GLU A 56 -20.79 12.68 4.55
CA GLU A 56 -20.67 11.54 5.49
C GLU A 56 -19.23 11.15 5.86
N TRP A 57 -18.28 11.52 5.00
CA TRP A 57 -16.88 11.11 5.06
C TRP A 57 -15.98 12.23 4.57
N THR A 58 -14.80 12.34 5.15
CA THR A 58 -13.76 13.22 4.64
C THR A 58 -13.21 12.71 3.30
N LYS A 59 -12.33 13.50 2.66
CA LYS A 59 -11.62 13.09 1.43
C LYS A 59 -10.81 11.79 1.59
N ASP A 60 -10.42 11.48 2.83
CA ASP A 60 -9.64 10.30 3.21
C ASP A 60 -10.51 9.18 3.83
N PHE A 61 -11.84 9.29 3.71
CA PHE A 61 -12.82 8.32 4.22
C PHE A 61 -12.82 8.14 5.74
N ALA A 62 -12.39 9.16 6.49
CA ALA A 62 -12.68 9.22 7.91
C ALA A 62 -14.15 9.62 8.10
N PRO A 63 -14.89 9.01 9.06
CA PRO A 63 -16.25 9.43 9.38
C PRO A 63 -16.26 10.88 9.82
N THR A 64 -17.35 11.59 9.54
CA THR A 64 -17.59 12.95 10.02
C THR A 64 -18.68 12.96 11.10
N CYS A 65 -18.71 14.00 11.92
CA CYS A 65 -19.84 14.26 12.82
C CYS A 65 -20.90 15.15 12.14
N PHE A 66 -21.96 15.50 12.88
CA PHE A 66 -23.07 16.33 12.37
C PHE A 66 -22.66 17.72 11.86
N ILE A 67 -21.57 18.28 12.37
CA ILE A 67 -21.01 19.55 11.87
C ILE A 67 -19.90 19.33 10.83
N GLU A 68 -19.88 18.15 10.21
CA GLU A 68 -18.94 17.72 9.18
C GLU A 68 -17.46 17.68 9.60
N GLU A 69 -17.16 17.72 10.90
CA GLU A 69 -15.79 17.57 11.39
C GLU A 69 -15.36 16.09 11.32
N GLY A 70 -14.22 15.84 10.69
CA GLY A 70 -13.66 14.49 10.52
C GLY A 70 -13.08 13.90 11.81
N TYR A 71 -13.35 12.63 12.06
CA TYR A 71 -12.72 11.89 13.15
C TYR A 71 -11.24 11.60 12.83
N LYS A 72 -10.43 11.48 13.88
CA LYS A 72 -9.00 11.17 13.77
C LYS A 72 -8.83 9.64 13.81
N TYR A 73 -8.06 9.09 12.86
CA TYR A 73 -7.67 7.68 12.90
C TYR A 73 -6.82 7.40 14.16
N ASP A 74 -7.17 6.38 14.91
CA ASP A 74 -6.50 5.96 16.13
C ASP A 74 -5.68 4.69 15.89
N SER A 75 -6.35 3.60 15.52
CA SER A 75 -5.73 2.28 15.43
C SER A 75 -6.52 1.31 14.54
N PHE A 76 -5.97 0.12 14.31
CA PHE A 76 -6.65 -0.97 13.63
C PHE A 76 -6.88 -2.14 14.59
N ASP A 77 -8.13 -2.59 14.66
CA ASP A 77 -8.57 -3.70 15.48
C ASP A 77 -8.44 -4.99 14.66
N PHE A 78 -7.31 -5.69 14.80
CA PHE A 78 -7.02 -6.91 14.06
C PHE A 78 -8.03 -8.04 14.31
N ARG A 79 -8.66 -8.07 15.49
CA ARG A 79 -9.66 -9.11 15.84
C ARG A 79 -10.92 -8.98 14.99
N TYR A 80 -11.33 -7.75 14.69
CA TYR A 80 -12.56 -7.46 13.95
C TYR A 80 -12.30 -6.95 12.52
N GLY A 81 -11.04 -6.78 12.13
CA GLY A 81 -10.64 -6.18 10.86
C GLY A 81 -11.21 -4.76 10.69
N ALA A 82 -11.16 -3.96 11.75
CA ALA A 82 -11.86 -2.68 11.81
C ALA A 82 -10.93 -1.50 12.12
N LEU A 83 -11.08 -0.42 11.36
CA LEU A 83 -10.42 0.84 11.63
C LEU A 83 -11.15 1.54 12.77
N LYS A 84 -10.38 2.00 13.76
CA LYS A 84 -10.87 2.76 14.90
C LYS A 84 -10.58 4.24 14.68
N PHE A 85 -11.64 5.04 14.79
CA PHE A 85 -11.59 6.49 14.69
C PHE A 85 -12.08 7.10 15.99
N THR A 86 -11.37 8.11 16.49
CA THR A 86 -11.70 8.83 17.72
C THR A 86 -12.15 10.24 17.41
N ASN A 87 -13.05 10.77 18.21
CA ASN A 87 -13.55 12.12 18.04
C ASN A 87 -12.41 13.17 18.10
N PRO A 88 -12.50 14.25 17.33
CA PRO A 88 -11.51 15.33 17.34
C PRO A 88 -11.69 16.19 18.59
N LYS A 89 -11.08 15.78 19.71
CA LYS A 89 -11.26 16.41 21.03
C LYS A 89 -11.14 17.94 21.03
N GLU A 90 -10.14 18.48 20.33
CA GLU A 90 -9.90 19.92 20.22
C GLU A 90 -11.13 20.68 19.68
N ARG A 91 -11.72 20.18 18.59
CA ARG A 91 -12.93 20.78 17.99
C ARG A 91 -14.19 20.47 18.80
N CYS A 92 -14.26 19.28 19.40
CA CYS A 92 -15.41 18.88 20.21
C CYS A 92 -15.56 19.71 21.51
N ASN A 93 -14.46 20.24 22.06
CA ASN A 93 -14.49 21.03 23.29
C ASN A 93 -15.20 22.38 23.13
N THR A 94 -15.18 22.95 21.93
CA THR A 94 -15.83 24.23 21.60
C THR A 94 -17.10 24.04 20.76
N CYS A 95 -17.56 22.79 20.64
CA CYS A 95 -18.70 22.45 19.78
C CYS A 95 -20.03 22.85 20.43
N PRO A 96 -20.93 23.55 19.71
CA PRO A 96 -22.27 23.88 20.20
C PRO A 96 -23.09 22.65 20.60
N LEU A 97 -22.85 21.51 19.93
CA LEU A 97 -23.58 20.25 20.14
C LEU A 97 -22.92 19.32 21.17
N GLN A 98 -21.96 19.79 21.96
CA GLN A 98 -21.20 18.95 22.89
C GLN A 98 -22.08 18.26 23.96
N LYS A 99 -23.12 18.96 24.45
CA LYS A 99 -23.99 18.48 25.54
C LYS A 99 -25.14 17.61 25.08
N GLU A 100 -25.41 17.55 23.79
CA GLU A 100 -26.54 16.82 23.20
C GLU A 100 -26.36 15.29 23.26
N GLY A 101 -25.17 14.78 23.57
CA GLY A 101 -24.89 13.34 23.63
C GLY A 101 -24.89 12.62 22.27
N ILE A 102 -25.06 13.35 21.17
CA ILE A 102 -25.18 12.83 19.81
C ILE A 102 -23.82 12.35 19.26
N CYS A 103 -22.71 12.96 19.71
CA CYS A 103 -21.37 12.64 19.22
C CYS A 103 -20.83 11.33 19.82
N GLN A 104 -20.47 10.36 18.97
CA GLN A 104 -19.80 9.14 19.41
C GLN A 104 -18.32 9.42 19.76
N LYS A 105 -17.82 8.82 20.85
CA LYS A 105 -16.39 8.96 21.22
C LYS A 105 -15.48 8.17 20.28
N VAL A 106 -15.94 6.98 19.87
CA VAL A 106 -15.18 6.04 19.05
C VAL A 106 -16.11 5.45 18.00
N ILE A 107 -15.69 5.51 16.74
CA ILE A 107 -16.36 4.85 15.61
C ILE A 107 -15.44 3.74 15.12
N LYS A 108 -15.97 2.52 14.96
CA LYS A 108 -15.26 1.38 14.38
C LYS A 108 -15.89 1.01 13.04
N ILE A 109 -15.08 0.93 12.00
CA ILE A 109 -15.56 0.62 10.64
C ILE A 109 -14.79 -0.58 10.12
N LYS A 110 -15.50 -1.63 9.74
CA LYS A 110 -14.88 -2.85 9.21
C LYS A 110 -14.33 -2.59 7.81
N GLN A 111 -13.10 -3.00 7.57
CA GLN A 111 -12.41 -2.83 6.29
C GLN A 111 -13.15 -3.51 5.12
N HIS A 112 -13.75 -4.68 5.36
CA HIS A 112 -14.44 -5.44 4.30
C HIS A 112 -15.72 -4.78 3.76
N ILE A 113 -16.31 -3.81 4.46
CA ILE A 113 -17.50 -3.09 3.98
C ILE A 113 -17.20 -2.44 2.63
N ASP A 114 -16.06 -1.76 2.55
CA ASP A 114 -15.49 -1.26 1.32
C ASP A 114 -13.97 -1.15 1.49
N PRO A 115 -13.21 -2.18 1.07
CA PRO A 115 -11.76 -2.22 1.28
C PRO A 115 -11.03 -1.15 0.46
N ARG A 116 -11.69 -0.56 -0.56
CA ARG A 116 -11.14 0.56 -1.30
C ARG A 116 -11.15 1.82 -0.45
N LYS A 117 -12.22 2.06 0.31
CA LYS A 117 -12.35 3.25 1.18
C LYS A 117 -11.62 3.05 2.51
N PHE A 118 -11.95 1.97 3.21
CA PHE A 118 -11.54 1.70 4.58
C PHE A 118 -10.27 0.85 4.61
N ASN A 119 -9.20 1.40 4.06
CA ASN A 119 -7.92 0.71 3.95
C ASN A 119 -7.14 0.70 5.27
N HIS A 120 -6.29 -0.30 5.51
CA HIS A 120 -5.34 -0.30 6.60
C HIS A 120 -3.89 -0.16 6.05
N PRO A 121 -3.02 0.68 6.64
CA PRO A 121 -3.33 1.85 7.45
C PRO A 121 -4.36 2.77 6.78
N ALA A 122 -5.10 3.55 7.58
CA ALA A 122 -6.11 4.48 7.05
C ALA A 122 -5.52 5.41 5.99
N ARG A 123 -6.32 5.72 4.96
CA ARG A 123 -5.96 6.68 3.92
C ARG A 123 -5.68 8.06 4.54
N GLY A 124 -4.90 8.88 3.84
CA GLY A 124 -4.51 10.21 4.31
C GLY A 124 -3.44 10.23 5.41
N THR A 125 -3.31 9.13 6.18
CA THR A 125 -2.32 9.03 7.26
C THR A 125 -0.89 9.13 6.75
N ARG A 126 0.01 9.63 7.60
CA ARG A 126 1.45 9.70 7.30
C ARG A 126 2.03 8.32 7.00
N VAL A 127 1.55 7.27 7.67
CA VAL A 127 2.00 5.89 7.45
C VAL A 127 1.60 5.42 6.05
N TRP A 128 0.34 5.63 5.65
CA TRP A 128 -0.14 5.27 4.31
C TRP A 128 0.68 5.98 3.22
N LYS A 129 0.90 7.29 3.36
CA LYS A 129 1.73 8.08 2.42
C LYS A 129 3.17 7.56 2.36
N LYS A 130 3.78 7.25 3.51
CA LYS A 130 5.14 6.69 3.59
C LYS A 130 5.24 5.33 2.91
N LEU A 131 4.23 4.47 3.05
CA LEU A 131 4.17 3.18 2.36
C LEU A 131 4.05 3.38 0.85
N TYR A 132 3.09 4.19 0.41
CA TYR A 132 2.87 4.45 -1.02
C TYR A 132 4.11 5.02 -1.73
N ASN A 133 4.84 5.91 -1.07
CA ASN A 133 6.06 6.51 -1.62
C ASN A 133 7.19 5.49 -1.88
N LYS A 134 7.14 4.28 -1.32
CA LYS A 134 8.14 3.24 -1.57
C LYS A 134 8.09 2.67 -2.99
N ARG A 135 7.00 2.86 -3.74
CA ARG A 135 6.87 2.34 -5.13
C ARG A 135 7.96 2.85 -6.07
N GLY A 136 8.50 4.05 -5.82
CA GLY A 136 9.59 4.62 -6.61
C GLY A 136 10.86 3.75 -6.64
N ALA A 137 10.99 2.78 -5.71
CA ALA A 137 12.03 1.76 -5.81
C ALA A 137 11.90 0.89 -7.07
N VAL A 138 10.67 0.52 -7.46
CA VAL A 138 10.40 -0.28 -8.66
C VAL A 138 10.70 0.54 -9.92
N GLU A 139 10.31 1.82 -9.95
CA GLU A 139 10.61 2.73 -11.07
C GLU A 139 12.13 2.87 -11.27
N ARG A 140 12.90 3.00 -10.18
CA ARG A 140 14.38 3.04 -10.26
C ARG A 140 14.99 1.74 -10.76
N VAL A 141 14.45 0.59 -10.36
CA VAL A 141 14.89 -0.72 -10.89
C VAL A 141 14.64 -0.75 -12.39
N ASN A 142 13.41 -0.44 -12.82
CA ASN A 142 13.03 -0.44 -14.23
C ASN A 142 13.90 0.51 -15.06
N GLY A 143 14.17 1.72 -14.55
CA GLY A 143 15.10 2.66 -15.18
C GLY A 143 16.50 2.07 -15.33
N ASN A 144 17.05 1.47 -14.27
CA ASN A 144 18.37 0.85 -14.33
C ASN A 144 18.45 -0.32 -15.33
N LEU A 145 17.42 -1.17 -15.38
CA LEU A 145 17.37 -2.28 -16.33
C LEU A 145 17.37 -1.75 -17.78
N LYS A 146 16.60 -0.70 -18.05
CA LYS A 146 16.51 -0.06 -19.37
C LYS A 146 17.81 0.64 -19.77
N GLU A 147 18.33 1.51 -18.91
CA GLU A 147 19.45 2.39 -19.25
C GLU A 147 20.81 1.70 -19.12
N THR A 148 20.96 0.74 -18.20
CA THR A 148 22.27 0.12 -17.90
C THR A 148 22.37 -1.34 -18.36
N MET A 149 21.26 -2.07 -18.44
CA MET A 149 21.27 -3.50 -18.76
C MET A 149 20.63 -3.82 -20.10
N LYS A 150 20.52 -2.82 -20.99
CA LYS A 150 20.07 -2.96 -22.39
C LYS A 150 18.68 -3.59 -22.54
N LEU A 151 17.81 -3.47 -21.54
CA LEU A 151 16.50 -4.10 -21.58
C LEU A 151 15.64 -3.67 -22.79
N ASN A 152 15.82 -2.44 -23.29
CA ASN A 152 15.10 -1.94 -24.47
C ASN A 152 15.82 -2.25 -25.80
N ASP A 153 17.06 -2.73 -25.77
CA ASP A 153 17.93 -2.85 -26.94
C ASP A 153 18.08 -4.33 -27.38
N THR A 154 17.04 -5.13 -27.17
CA THR A 154 17.03 -6.52 -27.62
C THR A 154 17.09 -6.58 -29.15
N THR A 155 17.91 -7.48 -29.67
CA THR A 155 18.03 -7.74 -31.12
C THR A 155 17.32 -9.03 -31.54
N HIS A 156 16.72 -9.73 -30.58
CA HIS A 156 16.02 -10.98 -30.83
C HIS A 156 14.60 -10.73 -31.37
N TYR A 157 14.23 -11.46 -32.43
CA TYR A 157 12.90 -11.37 -33.03
C TYR A 157 11.90 -12.38 -32.45
N LYS A 158 12.40 -13.53 -31.95
CA LYS A 158 11.56 -14.60 -31.38
C LYS A 158 11.18 -14.25 -29.95
N ALA A 159 9.90 -14.36 -29.63
CA ALA A 159 9.37 -14.04 -28.30
C ALA A 159 10.06 -14.84 -27.19
N GLU A 160 10.32 -16.14 -27.42
CA GLU A 160 10.94 -17.03 -26.43
C GLU A 160 12.38 -16.61 -26.09
N LEU A 161 13.11 -16.08 -27.09
CA LEU A 161 14.47 -15.57 -26.90
C LEU A 161 14.45 -14.25 -26.12
N VAL A 162 13.50 -13.36 -26.41
CA VAL A 162 13.32 -12.09 -25.69
C VAL A 162 12.93 -12.36 -24.22
N GLU A 163 12.04 -13.32 -23.97
CA GLU A 163 11.67 -13.73 -22.61
C GLU A 163 12.88 -14.29 -21.83
N THR A 164 13.68 -15.14 -22.48
CA THR A 164 14.90 -15.68 -21.87
C THR A 164 15.91 -14.57 -21.55
N GLU A 165 16.14 -13.64 -22.47
CA GLU A 165 17.01 -12.49 -22.26
C GLU A 165 16.54 -11.61 -21.09
N LEU A 166 15.23 -11.32 -21.02
CA LEU A 166 14.62 -10.58 -19.91
C LEU A 166 14.89 -11.25 -18.56
N LEU A 167 14.70 -12.56 -18.47
CA LEU A 167 14.93 -13.33 -17.25
C LEU A 167 16.40 -13.32 -16.85
N LEU A 168 17.33 -13.45 -17.80
CA LEU A 168 18.77 -13.38 -17.56
C LEU A 168 19.20 -11.99 -17.07
N ILE A 169 18.67 -10.92 -17.67
CA ILE A 169 18.90 -9.54 -17.24
C ILE A 169 18.43 -9.34 -15.78
N GLN A 170 17.22 -9.80 -15.46
CA GLN A 170 16.68 -9.71 -14.10
C GLN A 170 17.50 -10.52 -13.09
N LEU A 171 17.93 -11.73 -13.45
CA LEU A 171 18.80 -12.57 -12.62
C LEU A 171 20.15 -11.86 -12.37
N GLY A 172 20.76 -11.31 -13.41
CA GLY A 172 22.01 -10.55 -13.32
C GLY A 172 21.88 -9.33 -12.41
N TYR A 173 20.80 -8.56 -12.56
CA TYR A 173 20.49 -7.43 -11.69
C TYR A 173 20.37 -7.86 -10.23
N ASN A 174 19.55 -8.87 -9.95
CA ASN A 174 19.31 -9.36 -8.60
C ASN A 174 20.61 -9.88 -7.95
N THR A 175 21.42 -10.61 -8.72
CA THR A 175 22.73 -11.12 -8.27
C THR A 175 23.67 -9.99 -7.91
N LYS A 176 23.81 -8.98 -8.79
CA LYS A 176 24.61 -7.78 -8.53
C LYS A 176 24.15 -7.05 -7.27
N ARG A 177 22.83 -6.81 -7.13
CA ARG A 177 22.28 -6.12 -5.95
C ARG A 177 22.50 -6.92 -4.67
N TYR A 178 22.32 -8.24 -4.71
CA TYR A 178 22.56 -9.12 -3.59
C TYR A 178 24.03 -9.12 -3.16
N ALA A 179 24.96 -9.19 -4.11
CA ALA A 179 26.40 -9.09 -3.83
C ALA A 179 26.76 -7.76 -3.15
N VAL A 180 26.25 -6.63 -3.67
CA VAL A 180 26.46 -5.31 -3.06
C VAL A 180 25.89 -5.25 -1.64
N GLN A 181 24.69 -5.79 -1.39
CA GLN A 181 24.10 -5.83 -0.05
C GLN A 181 24.96 -6.64 0.93
N ARG A 182 25.46 -7.80 0.49
CA ARG A 182 26.36 -8.66 1.28
C ARG A 182 27.65 -7.92 1.66
N LEU A 183 28.31 -7.28 0.69
CA LEU A 183 29.54 -6.53 0.92
C LEU A 183 29.34 -5.35 1.87
N THR A 184 28.24 -4.59 1.70
CA THR A 184 27.91 -3.46 2.59
C THR A 184 27.63 -3.94 4.02
N SER A 185 26.90 -5.05 4.18
CA SER A 185 26.63 -5.63 5.50
C SER A 185 27.90 -6.13 6.20
N GLN A 186 28.86 -6.69 5.44
CA GLN A 186 30.16 -7.08 5.99
C GLN A 186 30.96 -5.86 6.46
N LYS A 187 30.99 -4.78 5.67
CA LYS A 187 31.67 -3.52 6.04
C LYS A 187 31.05 -2.91 7.30
N SER A 188 29.72 -2.85 7.40
CA SER A 188 29.05 -2.29 8.58
C SER A 188 29.35 -3.12 9.83
N ARG A 189 29.33 -4.46 9.74
CA ARG A 189 29.68 -5.34 10.86
C ARG A 189 31.12 -5.14 11.35
N LYS A 190 32.08 -4.99 10.42
CA LYS A 190 33.48 -4.70 10.78
C LYS A 190 33.63 -3.34 11.46
N ALA A 191 32.88 -2.33 11.03
CA ALA A 191 32.92 -1.00 11.61
C ALA A 191 32.27 -0.89 13.00
N THR A 192 31.34 -1.79 13.35
CA THR A 192 30.71 -1.84 14.69
C THR A 192 31.48 -2.73 15.68
N ALA A 193 32.43 -3.53 15.19
CA ALA A 193 33.27 -4.40 16.01
C ALA A 193 34.60 -3.74 16.45
N VAL A 194 34.80 -2.47 16.10
CA VAL A 194 35.90 -1.58 16.51
C VAL A 194 35.30 -0.50 17.38
#